data_AF-A0A9N9QZF1-F1
#
_entry.id   AF-A0A9N9QZF1-F1
#
_cell.length_a   1.000
_cell.length_b   1.000
_cell.length_c   1.000
_cell.angle_alpha   90.00
_cell.angle_beta   90.00
_cell.angle_gamma   90.00
#
_symmetry.space_group_name_H-M   'P 1'
#
loop_
_entity.id
_entity.type
_entity.pdbx_description
1 polymer ?
#
loop_
_entity_poly.entity_id
_entity_poly.type
_entity_poly.pdbx_seq_one_letter_code
_entity_poly.pdbx_strand_id
1 'polypeptide(L)'
;QLENIINAYKTLSKIPSVLGGKLIKNGSKISSRWSVRNLDKGKNTKFLYNYVLNDSFNVIAESEFGIDISNELLSSISPQETFKAVIREEKDGKDAKKQYLEVWKKNNLVHSIDLTALDIHGDVYADGEFGSLDWSQDESSIVYVAEKKLPKVESYVKRKADDKPKINGSGEAAPKKGEEYLYRQDWGEQLVGKYLSVIVVCKLQTETCTILEGLPDSWCPGQVRFSPDGQSVVGVAWQTEPRRLGLMFCTNRPSCIFTLTLDGHMKKVSVEGMAVRSPRFSPNGDLMWLQRSTGGPHHACHALVMLPNGQREVTTVVGVVQDELKIVGGDSFYGVYCAALPNRCFSADGKRILLSTQQQNEVRSYVVDLDGGRIVDISNKSKPCSTTILDIKSDVILATCSSMTTPAQLHVARLPLPGDESSIRWVAVSSLPSLPGAIHASRVEYMHLTHTDQVSDVNSFSAILMLPKVEGKAPLLVWPHGGPHSGFVNSFSLEAALFAMLGIATLQINYRGSTGAGQSSVSFLPKRVGDADVKDCKYATEEALNKYPLDRNRVTLTGGSHGGFLVTHLSGQYPDLYKAVVTRNPVTDVASMYNSTDIADW
;
A
#
# COMPACT_ATOMS: atom_id res chain seq x y z
N GLN A 1 -35.40 -8.52 6.97
CA GLN A 1 -34.18 -8.64 6.15
C GLN A 1 -33.20 -7.49 6.36
N LEU A 2 -33.62 -6.22 6.23
CA LEU A 2 -32.75 -5.06 6.44
C LEU A 2 -32.09 -5.03 7.84
N GLU A 3 -32.83 -5.34 8.90
CA GLU A 3 -32.27 -5.43 10.26
C GLU A 3 -31.16 -6.49 10.37
N ASN A 4 -31.31 -7.64 9.71
CA ASN A 4 -30.27 -8.68 9.69
C ASN A 4 -28.99 -8.18 9.02
N ILE A 5 -29.12 -7.43 7.91
CA ILE A 5 -27.98 -6.81 7.21
C ILE A 5 -27.30 -5.79 8.11
N ILE A 6 -28.08 -4.91 8.76
CA ILE A 6 -27.55 -3.90 9.69
C ILE A 6 -26.83 -4.56 10.86
N ASN A 7 -27.41 -5.61 11.45
CA ASN A 7 -26.82 -6.34 12.57
C ASN A 7 -25.54 -7.08 12.17
N ALA A 8 -25.51 -7.70 10.99
CA ALA A 8 -24.31 -8.33 10.45
C ALA A 8 -23.20 -7.28 10.23
N TYR A 9 -23.52 -6.16 9.59
CA TYR A 9 -22.56 -5.07 9.39
C TYR A 9 -22.05 -4.48 10.71
N LYS A 10 -22.93 -4.21 11.68
CA LYS A 10 -22.55 -3.76 13.04
C LYS A 10 -21.62 -4.75 13.72
N THR A 11 -21.86 -6.05 13.58
CA THR A 11 -21.01 -7.09 14.15
C THR A 11 -19.62 -7.08 13.51
N LEU A 12 -19.57 -7.06 12.18
CA LEU A 12 -18.30 -7.09 11.43
C LEU A 12 -17.48 -5.82 11.58
N SER A 13 -18.13 -4.64 11.66
CA SER A 13 -17.46 -3.34 11.79
C SER A 13 -16.60 -3.19 13.06
N LYS A 14 -16.84 -4.05 14.06
CA LYS A 14 -16.09 -4.11 15.32
C LYS A 14 -14.78 -4.88 15.19
N ILE A 15 -14.58 -5.64 14.12
CA ILE A 15 -13.36 -6.40 13.88
C ILE A 15 -12.26 -5.41 13.49
N PRO A 16 -11.17 -5.30 14.28
CA PRO A 16 -10.09 -4.38 13.95
C PRO A 16 -9.25 -4.93 12.79
N SER A 17 -8.73 -4.02 11.97
CA SER A 17 -7.76 -4.29 10.91
C SER A 17 -6.36 -3.83 11.33
N VAL A 18 -5.34 -4.64 11.05
CA VAL A 18 -3.93 -4.26 11.25
C VAL A 18 -3.53 -3.20 10.22
N LEU A 19 -3.00 -2.06 10.69
CA LEU A 19 -2.40 -1.01 9.85
C LEU A 19 -0.88 -1.14 9.71
N GLY A 20 -0.25 -1.93 10.58
CA GLY A 20 1.18 -2.23 10.56
C GLY A 20 1.72 -2.49 11.95
N GLY A 21 3.03 -2.69 12.06
CA GLY A 21 3.69 -2.92 13.34
C GLY A 21 5.19 -2.79 13.22
N LYS A 22 5.85 -2.59 14.36
CA LYS A 22 7.30 -2.49 14.48
C LYS A 22 7.81 -3.36 15.62
N LEU A 23 8.94 -4.00 15.38
CA LEU A 23 9.77 -4.68 16.36
C LEU A 23 10.70 -3.66 17.05
N ILE A 24 10.81 -3.80 18.36
CA ILE A 24 11.57 -2.94 19.28
C ILE A 24 12.38 -3.86 20.21
N LYS A 25 13.46 -3.37 20.83
CA LYS A 25 14.30 -4.13 21.78
C LYS A 25 14.75 -5.48 21.20
N ASN A 26 15.45 -5.43 20.07
CA ASN A 26 15.99 -6.61 19.37
C ASN A 26 14.93 -7.68 19.04
N GLY A 27 13.69 -7.25 18.78
CA GLY A 27 12.58 -8.15 18.42
C GLY A 27 11.79 -8.72 19.61
N SER A 28 12.16 -8.40 20.85
CA SER A 28 11.43 -8.86 22.05
C SER A 28 10.16 -8.06 22.34
N LYS A 29 9.95 -6.92 21.69
CA LYS A 29 8.74 -6.10 21.84
C LYS A 29 8.13 -5.76 20.50
N ILE A 30 6.82 -5.81 20.40
CA ILE A 30 6.06 -5.36 19.23
C ILE A 30 5.24 -4.14 19.62
N SER A 31 5.26 -3.13 18.76
CA SER A 31 4.31 -2.03 18.79
C SER A 31 3.50 -2.05 17.49
N SER A 32 2.21 -2.32 17.61
CA SER A 32 1.30 -2.56 16.48
C SER A 32 0.25 -1.45 16.39
N ARG A 33 -0.11 -1.09 15.15
CA ARG A 33 -1.13 -0.09 14.85
C ARG A 33 -2.33 -0.78 14.23
N TRP A 34 -3.51 -0.40 14.68
CA TRP A 34 -4.78 -0.99 14.30
C TRP A 34 -5.78 0.10 13.94
N SER A 35 -6.83 -0.30 13.23
CA SER A 35 -7.97 0.55 12.88
C SER A 35 -9.26 -0.22 13.09
N VAL A 36 -10.26 0.43 13.66
CA VAL A 36 -11.61 -0.13 13.79
C VAL A 36 -12.63 0.91 13.36
N ARG A 37 -13.70 0.48 12.71
CA ARG A 37 -14.76 1.39 12.25
C ARG A 37 -15.57 1.87 13.45
N ASN A 38 -15.61 3.18 13.68
CA ASN A 38 -16.51 3.79 14.63
C ASN A 38 -17.74 4.33 13.87
N LEU A 39 -18.85 3.60 13.96
CA LEU A 39 -20.04 3.88 13.17
C LEU A 39 -20.64 5.26 13.50
N ASP A 40 -20.77 5.60 14.78
CA ASP A 40 -21.38 6.86 15.21
C ASP A 40 -20.52 8.07 14.87
N LYS A 41 -19.18 7.94 14.91
CA LYS A 41 -18.26 9.00 14.45
C LYS A 41 -18.17 9.07 12.92
N GLY A 42 -18.73 8.11 12.17
CA GLY A 42 -18.62 8.03 10.71
C GLY A 42 -17.19 7.83 10.18
N LYS A 43 -16.22 7.51 11.04
CA LYS A 43 -14.79 7.38 10.72
C LYS A 43 -14.13 6.22 11.46
N ASN A 44 -12.91 5.86 11.07
CA ASN A 44 -12.15 4.84 11.78
C ASN A 44 -11.45 5.46 12.99
N THR A 45 -11.44 4.73 14.11
CA THR A 45 -10.54 4.99 15.24
C THR A 45 -9.27 4.19 15.01
N LYS A 46 -8.12 4.86 15.06
CA LYS A 46 -6.81 4.21 15.01
C LYS A 46 -6.28 4.05 16.42
N PHE A 47 -5.66 2.92 16.73
CA PHE A 47 -5.08 2.67 18.05
C PHE A 47 -3.76 1.92 17.99
N LEU A 48 -2.93 2.13 18.99
CA LEU A 48 -1.69 1.39 19.24
C LEU A 48 -1.95 0.26 20.24
N TYR A 49 -1.30 -0.87 20.04
CA TYR A 49 -1.30 -1.99 20.97
C TYR A 49 0.09 -2.62 21.04
N ASN A 50 0.60 -2.90 22.24
CA ASN A 50 1.96 -3.39 22.43
C ASN A 50 1.99 -4.80 23.01
N TYR A 51 2.97 -5.59 22.59
CA TYR A 51 3.24 -6.95 23.09
C TYR A 51 4.70 -7.06 23.52
N VAL A 52 4.96 -7.82 24.58
CA VAL A 52 6.29 -8.21 25.04
C VAL A 52 6.40 -9.73 24.94
N LEU A 53 7.47 -10.19 24.33
CA LEU A 53 7.73 -11.58 24.02
C LEU A 53 8.91 -12.10 24.84
N ASN A 54 8.87 -13.39 25.18
CA ASN A 54 10.06 -14.11 25.63
C ASN A 54 10.88 -14.66 24.45
N ASP A 55 11.99 -15.35 24.73
CA ASP A 55 12.89 -15.90 23.70
C ASP A 55 12.24 -16.95 22.78
N SER A 56 11.19 -17.61 23.27
CA SER A 56 10.36 -18.56 22.50
C SER A 56 9.20 -17.88 21.76
N PHE A 57 9.17 -16.54 21.75
CA PHE A 57 8.12 -15.69 21.17
C PHE A 57 6.72 -15.82 21.79
N ASN A 58 6.62 -16.40 22.99
CA ASN A 58 5.35 -16.37 23.73
C ASN A 58 5.12 -14.96 24.29
N VAL A 59 3.89 -14.47 24.22
CA VAL A 59 3.48 -13.20 24.83
C VAL A 59 3.51 -13.35 26.36
N ILE A 60 4.33 -12.53 27.01
CA ILE A 60 4.46 -12.50 28.48
C ILE A 60 3.84 -11.24 29.09
N ALA A 61 3.63 -10.20 28.29
CA ALA A 61 2.88 -9.02 28.66
C ALA A 61 2.30 -8.34 27.41
N GLU A 62 1.16 -7.69 27.55
CA GLU A 62 0.53 -6.90 26.47
C GLU A 62 -0.20 -5.69 27.04
N SER A 63 -0.62 -4.77 26.17
CA SER A 63 -1.41 -3.60 26.59
C SER A 63 -2.80 -4.04 27.07
N GLU A 64 -3.29 -3.53 28.20
CA GLU A 64 -4.64 -3.87 28.65
C GLU A 64 -5.71 -3.33 27.69
N PHE A 65 -5.46 -2.14 27.12
CA PHE A 65 -6.36 -1.46 26.19
C PHE A 65 -5.59 -0.86 25.01
N GLY A 66 -6.29 -0.61 23.90
CA GLY A 66 -5.76 0.16 22.78
C GLY A 66 -5.59 1.64 23.13
N ILE A 67 -4.47 2.23 22.72
CA ILE A 67 -4.18 3.66 22.91
C ILE A 67 -4.60 4.41 21.66
N ASP A 68 -5.55 5.35 21.77
CA ASP A 68 -6.04 6.13 20.61
C ASP A 68 -4.90 6.96 20.00
N ILE A 69 -4.68 6.78 18.70
CA ILE A 69 -3.70 7.50 17.87
C ILE A 69 -4.36 8.08 16.62
N SER A 70 -5.67 8.35 16.66
CA SER A 70 -6.44 8.79 15.50
C SER A 70 -5.98 10.12 14.92
N ASN A 71 -5.31 10.95 15.72
CA ASN A 71 -4.68 12.20 15.31
C ASN A 71 -3.18 12.07 14.97
N GLU A 72 -2.57 10.89 15.12
CA GLU A 72 -1.20 10.64 14.63
C GLU A 72 -1.24 10.40 13.12
N LEU A 73 -0.74 11.34 12.32
CA LEU A 73 -0.61 11.20 10.86
C LEU A 73 0.54 10.27 10.51
N LEU A 74 1.72 10.54 11.06
CA LEU A 74 2.94 9.75 10.88
C LEU A 74 3.63 9.53 12.22
N SER A 75 4.34 8.41 12.35
CA SER A 75 5.16 8.13 13.53
C SER A 75 6.37 7.28 13.18
N SER A 76 7.52 7.58 13.76
CA SER A 76 8.74 6.78 13.59
C SER A 76 9.55 6.68 14.88
N ILE A 77 10.17 5.53 15.11
CA ILE A 77 11.06 5.29 16.26
C ILE A 77 12.47 5.52 15.76
N SER A 78 13.28 6.24 16.54
CA SER A 78 14.65 6.56 16.20
C SER A 78 15.53 5.30 16.15
N PRO A 79 16.66 5.30 15.40
CA PRO A 79 17.50 4.13 15.18
C PRO A 79 17.97 3.40 16.44
N GLN A 80 18.32 4.13 17.50
CA GLN A 80 18.78 3.60 18.78
C GLN A 80 17.62 3.37 19.77
N GLU A 81 16.38 3.61 19.33
CA GLU A 81 15.14 3.47 20.11
C GLU A 81 15.09 4.40 21.34
N THR A 82 15.82 5.52 21.30
CA THR A 82 15.79 6.55 22.34
C THR A 82 14.53 7.40 22.25
N PHE A 83 14.06 7.68 21.03
CA PHE A 83 13.01 8.64 20.75
C PHE A 83 11.90 8.07 19.84
N LYS A 84 10.70 8.65 19.94
CA LYS A 84 9.59 8.49 18.99
C LYS A 84 9.22 9.87 18.44
N ALA A 85 9.27 10.02 17.11
CA ALA A 85 8.74 11.18 16.42
C ALA A 85 7.29 10.93 16.03
N VAL A 86 6.44 11.94 16.14
CA VAL A 86 5.04 11.92 15.75
C VAL A 86 4.72 13.20 15.01
N ILE A 87 4.14 13.09 13.81
CA ILE A 87 3.44 14.20 13.18
C ILE A 87 1.97 14.07 13.59
N ARG A 88 1.48 15.04 14.36
CA ARG A 88 0.11 15.07 14.89
C ARG A 88 -0.72 16.11 14.16
N GLU A 89 -1.97 15.79 13.87
CA GLU A 89 -2.96 16.74 13.33
C GLU A 89 -4.04 17.03 14.37
N GLU A 90 -4.20 18.29 14.73
CA GLU A 90 -5.25 18.74 15.63
C GLU A 90 -6.19 19.73 14.95
N LYS A 91 -7.43 19.77 15.40
CA LYS A 91 -8.40 20.78 15.01
C LYS A 91 -8.55 21.76 16.17
N ASP A 92 -8.17 23.01 15.94
CA ASP A 92 -8.51 24.10 16.86
C ASP A 92 -9.98 24.48 16.64
N GLY A 93 -10.70 24.95 17.66
CA GLY A 93 -12.17 25.08 17.74
C GLY A 93 -12.89 25.94 16.68
N LYS A 94 -12.19 26.37 15.62
CA LYS A 94 -12.69 27.07 14.42
C LYS A 94 -12.43 26.29 13.11
N ASP A 95 -12.31 24.96 13.19
CA ASP A 95 -11.97 24.06 12.07
C ASP A 95 -10.59 24.30 11.42
N ALA A 96 -9.74 25.14 12.01
CA ALA A 96 -8.37 25.34 11.55
C ALA A 96 -7.53 24.11 11.93
N LYS A 97 -7.10 23.37 10.91
CA LYS A 97 -6.15 22.27 11.03
C LYS A 97 -4.78 22.82 11.43
N LYS A 98 -4.17 22.21 12.46
CA LYS A 98 -2.78 22.44 12.86
C LYS A 98 -2.00 21.14 12.84
N GLN A 99 -0.73 21.21 12.45
CA GLN A 99 0.18 20.08 12.45
C GLN A 99 1.40 20.36 13.33
N TYR A 100 1.76 19.38 14.15
CA TYR A 100 2.90 19.46 15.08
C TYR A 100 3.88 18.32 14.82
N LEU A 101 5.17 18.60 14.89
CA LEU A 101 6.21 17.59 15.06
C LEU A 101 6.54 17.47 16.54
N GLU A 102 6.18 16.33 17.13
CA GLU A 102 6.47 15.98 18.51
C GLU A 102 7.58 14.93 18.56
N VAL A 103 8.54 15.11 19.47
CA VAL A 103 9.54 14.10 19.78
C VAL A 103 9.42 13.70 21.24
N TRP A 104 9.25 12.40 21.47
CA TRP A 104 9.02 11.82 22.78
C TRP A 104 10.21 10.96 23.22
N LYS A 105 10.65 11.12 24.46
CA LYS A 105 11.59 10.24 25.15
C LYS A 105 10.89 9.60 26.35
N LYS A 106 10.51 8.34 26.22
CA LYS A 106 9.64 7.62 27.19
C LYS A 106 8.34 8.41 27.43
N ASN A 107 8.16 8.96 28.63
CA ASN A 107 6.99 9.75 29.04
C ASN A 107 7.20 11.27 28.93
N ASN A 108 8.35 11.73 28.42
CA ASN A 108 8.66 13.15 28.28
C ASN A 108 8.51 13.58 26.82
N LEU A 109 7.75 14.65 26.59
CA LEU A 109 7.80 15.40 25.35
C LEU A 109 9.07 16.26 25.37
N VAL A 110 10.06 15.93 24.54
CA VAL A 110 11.36 16.60 24.53
C VAL A 110 11.45 17.72 23.50
N HIS A 111 10.71 17.61 22.40
CA HIS A 111 10.56 18.66 21.39
C HIS A 111 9.10 18.74 20.94
N SER A 112 8.62 19.95 20.67
CA SER A 112 7.32 20.20 20.08
C SER A 112 7.40 21.41 19.16
N ILE A 113 7.29 21.18 17.86
CA ILE A 113 7.40 22.21 16.83
C ILE A 113 6.05 22.35 16.15
N ASP A 114 5.44 23.54 16.25
CA ASP A 114 4.23 23.90 15.51
C ASP A 114 4.59 24.17 14.04
N LEU A 115 4.37 23.16 13.19
CA LEU A 115 4.72 23.20 11.77
C LEU A 115 3.82 24.18 11.02
N THR A 116 2.58 24.36 11.48
CA THR A 116 1.64 25.32 10.89
C THR A 116 2.04 26.75 11.20
N ALA A 117 2.51 27.03 12.42
CA ALA A 117 3.03 28.36 12.79
C ALA A 117 4.39 28.66 12.16
N LEU A 118 5.22 27.63 11.93
CA LEU A 118 6.50 27.78 11.22
C LEU A 118 6.29 28.27 9.78
N ASP A 119 5.22 27.81 9.12
CA ASP A 119 4.69 28.36 7.86
C ASP A 119 5.71 28.41 6.69
N ILE A 120 6.66 27.48 6.68
CA ILE A 120 7.63 27.30 5.58
C ILE A 120 7.11 26.35 4.48
N HIS A 121 6.15 25.48 4.80
CA HIS A 121 5.53 24.51 3.90
C HIS A 121 4.02 24.39 4.19
N GLY A 122 3.25 23.72 3.32
CA GLY A 122 1.85 23.38 3.54
C GLY A 122 1.67 22.09 4.35
N ASP A 123 0.61 21.33 4.12
CA ASP A 123 0.36 20.09 4.89
C ASP A 123 1.46 19.04 4.69
N VAL A 124 1.89 18.40 5.78
CA VAL A 124 2.74 17.20 5.75
C VAL A 124 2.01 16.07 5.05
N TYR A 125 2.68 15.41 4.12
CA TYR A 125 2.14 14.27 3.38
C TYR A 125 2.30 12.98 4.19
N ALA A 126 1.20 12.27 4.41
CA ALA A 126 1.13 11.05 5.23
C ALA A 126 0.63 9.81 4.47
N ASP A 127 0.44 9.93 3.16
CA ASP A 127 0.07 8.81 2.28
C ASP A 127 1.27 7.90 1.99
N GLY A 128 1.00 6.74 1.41
CA GLY A 128 2.03 5.76 1.06
C GLY A 128 2.87 6.10 -0.18
N GLU A 129 2.47 7.09 -0.99
CA GLU A 129 3.17 7.41 -2.24
C GLU A 129 4.25 8.47 -2.00
N PHE A 130 3.88 9.62 -1.42
CA PHE A 130 4.82 10.71 -1.15
C PHE A 130 5.33 10.72 0.30
N GLY A 131 4.49 10.36 1.26
CA GLY A 131 4.75 10.61 2.68
C GLY A 131 6.02 9.93 3.21
N SER A 132 6.70 10.62 4.11
CA SER A 132 7.86 10.08 4.83
C SER A 132 8.06 10.72 6.20
N LEU A 133 8.64 9.96 7.13
CA LEU A 133 9.12 10.43 8.42
C LEU A 133 10.28 9.52 8.85
N ASP A 134 11.50 10.01 8.75
CA ASP A 134 12.72 9.22 8.97
C ASP A 134 13.74 9.98 9.82
N TRP A 135 14.68 9.26 10.40
CA TRP A 135 15.64 9.75 11.38
C TRP A 135 17.06 9.63 10.87
N SER A 136 17.92 10.60 11.18
CA SER A 136 19.36 10.42 11.04
C SER A 136 19.86 9.36 12.02
N GLN A 137 20.96 8.66 11.69
CA GLN A 137 21.47 7.54 12.52
C GLN A 137 21.95 7.98 13.91
N ASP A 138 22.43 9.21 14.02
CA ASP A 138 22.85 9.85 15.27
C ASP A 138 21.67 10.41 16.09
N GLU A 139 20.43 10.25 15.62
CA GLU A 139 19.19 10.75 16.23
C GLU A 139 19.13 12.28 16.40
N SER A 140 19.97 13.04 15.69
CA SER A 140 20.03 14.50 15.80
C SER A 140 19.03 15.23 14.90
N SER A 141 18.56 14.56 13.84
CA SER A 141 17.75 15.17 12.79
C SER A 141 16.61 14.26 12.32
N ILE A 142 15.54 14.89 11.85
CA ILE A 142 14.35 14.24 11.28
C ILE A 142 14.13 14.77 9.86
N VAL A 143 13.70 13.91 8.94
CA VAL A 143 13.27 14.30 7.59
C VAL A 143 11.82 13.89 7.35
N TYR A 144 11.05 14.74 6.68
CA TYR A 144 9.71 14.44 6.19
C TYR A 144 9.42 15.18 4.86
N VAL A 145 8.30 14.82 4.24
CA VAL A 145 7.82 15.43 2.99
C VAL A 145 6.52 16.20 3.25
N ALA A 146 6.41 17.40 2.71
CA ALA A 146 5.25 18.27 2.86
C ALA A 146 4.91 19.00 1.56
N GLU A 147 3.69 19.54 1.47
CA GLU A 147 3.27 20.40 0.36
C GLU A 147 4.18 21.62 0.24
N LYS A 148 4.65 21.92 -0.98
CA LYS A 148 5.39 23.14 -1.27
C LYS A 148 4.47 24.33 -1.10
N LYS A 149 4.87 25.28 -0.24
CA LYS A 149 4.13 26.53 -0.10
C LYS A 149 4.22 27.32 -1.41
N LEU A 150 3.07 27.63 -1.98
CA LEU A 150 3.00 28.48 -3.18
C LEU A 150 2.96 29.96 -2.77
N PRO A 151 3.51 30.87 -3.60
CA PRO A 151 3.37 32.30 -3.37
C PRO A 151 1.90 32.69 -3.20
N LYS A 152 1.63 33.63 -2.29
CA LYS A 152 0.28 34.18 -2.10
C LYS A 152 -0.19 34.81 -3.41
N VAL A 153 -1.46 34.62 -3.75
CA VAL A 153 -2.11 35.20 -4.93
C VAL A 153 -3.32 36.03 -4.50
N GLU A 154 -3.66 37.08 -5.26
CA GLU A 154 -4.84 37.91 -5.00
C GLU A 154 -5.52 38.37 -6.28
N SER A 155 -6.85 38.56 -6.27
CA SER A 155 -7.59 39.18 -7.37
C SER A 155 -7.14 40.61 -7.64
N TYR A 156 -7.18 41.01 -8.92
CA TYR A 156 -6.99 42.40 -9.33
C TYR A 156 -7.99 43.38 -8.69
N VAL A 157 -9.17 42.89 -8.29
CA VAL A 157 -10.33 43.74 -7.92
C VAL A 157 -10.59 43.74 -6.41
N LYS A 158 -9.77 43.03 -5.62
CA LYS A 158 -9.99 42.91 -4.16
C LYS A 158 -9.77 44.27 -3.48
N ARG A 159 -10.85 44.92 -3.02
CA ARG A 159 -10.78 46.13 -2.18
C ARG A 159 -10.27 45.73 -0.79
N LYS A 160 -9.13 46.28 -0.36
CA LYS A 160 -8.59 46.07 1.00
C LYS A 160 -9.10 47.18 1.93
N ALA A 161 -9.35 46.84 3.19
CA ALA A 161 -9.43 47.85 4.25
C ALA A 161 -8.01 48.37 4.54
N ASP A 162 -7.89 49.63 4.99
CA ASP A 162 -6.61 50.27 5.28
C ASP A 162 -5.69 49.37 6.13
N ASP A 163 -4.41 49.28 5.72
CA ASP A 163 -3.44 48.29 6.16
C ASP A 163 -3.32 48.18 7.70
N LYS A 164 -3.43 46.96 8.24
CA LYS A 164 -2.82 46.66 9.55
C LYS A 164 -1.29 46.65 9.37
N PRO A 165 -0.54 47.29 10.29
CA PRO A 165 0.91 47.36 10.18
C PRO A 165 1.51 45.94 10.13
N LYS A 166 2.36 45.69 9.12
CA LYS A 166 3.12 44.44 9.00
C LYS A 166 4.08 44.35 10.19
N ILE A 167 3.96 43.29 10.97
CA ILE A 167 5.00 42.93 11.94
C ILE A 167 6.21 42.46 11.13
N ASN A 168 7.32 43.18 11.24
CA ASN A 168 8.58 42.87 10.58
C ASN A 168 9.05 41.44 10.96
N GLY A 169 9.24 40.58 9.97
CA GLY A 169 9.86 39.27 10.18
C GLY A 169 9.54 38.20 9.13
N SER A 170 8.40 38.27 8.44
CA SER A 170 8.09 37.33 7.36
C SER A 170 8.59 37.90 6.03
N GLY A 171 9.60 37.28 5.42
CA GLY A 171 10.10 37.61 4.08
C GLY A 171 9.08 37.33 2.95
N GLU A 172 7.79 37.56 3.19
CA GLU A 172 6.73 37.30 2.22
C GLU A 172 6.80 38.32 1.08
N ALA A 173 7.11 37.81 -0.11
CA ALA A 173 6.91 38.54 -1.35
C ALA A 173 5.46 39.02 -1.46
N ALA A 174 5.25 40.21 -2.04
CA ALA A 174 3.91 40.73 -2.29
C ALA A 174 3.10 39.69 -3.10
N PRO A 175 1.81 39.48 -2.76
CA PRO A 175 0.99 38.50 -3.45
C PRO A 175 0.90 38.82 -4.94
N LYS A 176 1.00 37.78 -5.79
CA LYS A 176 0.85 37.95 -7.25
C LYS A 176 -0.61 38.27 -7.58
N LYS A 177 -0.83 39.41 -8.22
CA LYS A 177 -2.16 39.86 -8.64
C LYS A 177 -2.64 39.09 -9.87
N GLY A 178 -3.92 38.73 -9.89
CA GLY A 178 -4.58 38.11 -11.05
C GLY A 178 -4.53 36.59 -11.12
N GLU A 179 -3.76 35.94 -10.24
CA GLU A 179 -3.53 34.50 -10.29
C GLU A 179 -4.46 33.68 -9.37
N GLU A 180 -5.41 34.34 -8.67
CA GLU A 180 -6.33 33.70 -7.70
C GLU A 180 -7.18 32.57 -8.30
N TYR A 181 -7.47 32.64 -9.61
CA TYR A 181 -8.30 31.66 -10.32
C TYR A 181 -7.53 30.84 -11.35
N LEU A 182 -6.18 30.89 -11.35
CA LEU A 182 -5.40 30.02 -12.22
C LEU A 182 -5.59 28.57 -11.77
N TYR A 183 -6.09 27.74 -12.69
CA TYR A 183 -6.18 26.30 -12.45
C TYR A 183 -4.80 25.74 -12.16
N ARG A 184 -4.70 25.00 -11.05
CA ARG A 184 -3.52 24.23 -10.69
C ARG A 184 -3.92 22.78 -10.79
N GLN A 185 -3.27 22.04 -11.67
CA GLN A 185 -3.46 20.60 -11.73
C GLN A 185 -2.95 19.99 -10.43
N ASP A 186 -3.70 19.11 -9.78
CA ASP A 186 -3.21 18.26 -8.68
C ASP A 186 -2.87 16.86 -9.21
N TRP A 187 -2.55 15.90 -8.33
CA TRP A 187 -2.22 14.53 -8.75
C TRP A 187 -3.44 13.63 -9.02
N GLY A 188 -4.67 14.09 -8.77
CA GLY A 188 -5.88 13.29 -8.96
C GLY A 188 -6.01 12.09 -8.00
N GLU A 189 -6.83 11.12 -8.37
CA GLU A 189 -7.09 9.86 -7.65
C GLU A 189 -7.34 10.04 -6.14
N GLN A 190 -6.45 9.53 -5.29
CA GLN A 190 -6.48 9.71 -3.82
C GLN A 190 -5.47 10.75 -3.33
N LEU A 191 -4.91 11.53 -4.25
CA LEU A 191 -3.91 12.58 -4.04
C LEU A 191 -4.46 13.97 -4.39
N VAL A 192 -5.79 14.11 -4.41
CA VAL A 192 -6.49 15.40 -4.61
C VAL A 192 -5.98 16.44 -3.61
N GLY A 193 -5.72 17.65 -4.11
CA GLY A 193 -5.20 18.76 -3.33
C GLY A 193 -3.68 18.71 -3.06
N LYS A 194 -2.97 17.72 -3.61
CA LYS A 194 -1.50 17.68 -3.58
C LYS A 194 -0.95 18.22 -4.89
N TYR A 195 -0.08 19.21 -4.82
CA TYR A 195 0.45 19.86 -6.02
C TYR A 195 1.95 19.57 -6.19
N LEU A 196 2.75 20.16 -5.31
CA LEU A 196 4.20 19.99 -5.32
C LEU A 196 4.65 19.60 -3.92
N SER A 197 5.67 18.76 -3.81
CA SER A 197 6.26 18.42 -2.53
C SER A 197 7.63 19.07 -2.33
N VAL A 198 7.99 19.25 -1.07
CA VAL A 198 9.32 19.63 -0.60
C VAL A 198 9.80 18.65 0.45
N ILE A 199 11.12 18.53 0.56
CA ILE A 199 11.78 17.78 1.63
C ILE A 199 12.09 18.77 2.75
N VAL A 200 11.76 18.41 3.98
CA VAL A 200 12.04 19.24 5.15
C VAL A 200 12.93 18.47 6.11
N VAL A 201 14.02 19.10 6.53
CA VAL A 201 14.94 18.57 7.54
C VAL A 201 14.83 19.40 8.80
N CYS A 202 14.55 18.76 9.93
CA CYS A 202 14.48 19.38 11.24
C CYS A 202 15.65 18.92 12.10
N LYS A 203 16.51 19.86 12.50
CA LYS A 203 17.60 19.63 13.46
C LYS A 203 17.05 19.81 14.88
N LEU A 204 17.11 18.76 15.68
CA LEU A 204 16.44 18.73 16.99
C LEU A 204 17.13 19.60 18.04
N GLN A 205 18.46 19.66 18.02
CA GLN A 205 19.22 20.46 18.99
C GLN A 205 18.86 21.95 18.95
N THR A 206 18.58 22.48 17.76
CA THR A 206 18.24 23.89 17.55
C THR A 206 16.77 24.10 17.22
N GLU A 207 15.97 23.03 17.21
CA GLU A 207 14.57 22.98 16.77
C GLU A 207 14.32 23.73 15.45
N THR A 208 15.30 23.66 14.53
CA THR A 208 15.25 24.39 13.26
C THR A 208 14.85 23.45 12.15
N CYS A 209 13.76 23.77 11.46
CA CYS A 209 13.32 23.06 10.27
C CYS A 209 13.57 23.92 9.02
N THR A 210 14.17 23.31 8.00
CA THR A 210 14.50 23.97 6.73
C THR A 210 14.06 23.11 5.56
N ILE A 211 13.56 23.76 4.50
CA ILE A 211 13.38 23.10 3.21
C ILE A 211 14.77 22.76 2.66
N LEU A 212 14.94 21.51 2.23
CA LEU A 212 16.18 21.06 1.62
C LEU A 212 16.14 21.40 0.13
N GLU A 213 16.94 22.41 -0.24
CA GLU A 213 17.07 22.91 -1.61
C GLU A 213 17.91 21.97 -2.49
N GLY A 214 17.85 22.18 -3.82
CA GLY A 214 18.71 21.47 -4.80
C GLY A 214 17.96 20.51 -5.73
N LEU A 215 16.68 20.25 -5.49
CA LEU A 215 15.82 19.55 -6.44
C LEU A 215 15.21 20.51 -7.47
N PRO A 216 15.00 20.07 -8.73
CA PRO A 216 14.29 20.87 -9.73
C PRO A 216 12.87 21.22 -9.25
N ASP A 217 12.42 22.45 -9.55
CA ASP A 217 11.10 22.95 -9.13
C ASP A 217 9.92 22.14 -9.69
N SER A 218 10.11 21.46 -10.81
CA SER A 218 9.10 20.62 -11.47
C SER A 218 9.06 19.18 -10.95
N TRP A 219 9.82 18.85 -9.90
CA TRP A 219 9.87 17.51 -9.33
C TRP A 219 9.09 17.45 -8.02
N CYS A 220 8.39 16.33 -7.82
CA CYS A 220 7.74 16.00 -6.56
C CYS A 220 8.54 14.90 -5.85
N PRO A 221 9.37 15.21 -4.85
CA PRO A 221 10.01 14.21 -4.02
C PRO A 221 9.01 13.47 -3.12
N GLY A 222 9.30 12.20 -2.83
CA GLY A 222 8.55 11.36 -1.90
C GLY A 222 9.39 10.17 -1.43
N GLN A 223 8.87 9.43 -0.45
CA GLN A 223 9.53 8.22 0.09
C GLN A 223 10.96 8.48 0.58
N VAL A 224 11.20 9.69 1.11
CA VAL A 224 12.53 10.19 1.46
C VAL A 224 13.04 9.57 2.75
N ARG A 225 14.32 9.16 2.77
CA ARG A 225 14.99 8.53 3.91
C ARG A 225 16.42 9.05 4.05
N PHE A 226 16.96 9.04 5.26
CA PHE A 226 18.37 9.40 5.47
C PHE A 226 19.32 8.33 4.90
N SER A 227 20.47 8.76 4.40
CA SER A 227 21.60 7.85 4.15
C SER A 227 22.17 7.31 5.48
N PRO A 228 22.84 6.14 5.47
CA PRO A 228 23.43 5.57 6.68
C PRO A 228 24.47 6.47 7.36
N ASP A 229 25.15 7.33 6.63
CA ASP A 229 26.10 8.31 7.18
C ASP A 229 25.44 9.58 7.74
N GLY A 230 24.13 9.78 7.51
CA GLY A 230 23.38 10.96 7.92
C GLY A 230 23.70 12.24 7.15
N GLN A 231 24.53 12.22 6.12
CA GLN A 231 24.97 13.41 5.38
C GLN A 231 24.10 13.74 4.16
N SER A 232 23.22 12.83 3.77
CA SER A 232 22.34 12.98 2.63
C SER A 232 21.00 12.29 2.86
N VAL A 233 20.09 12.48 1.91
CA VAL A 233 18.84 11.74 1.82
C VAL A 233 18.75 11.03 0.49
N VAL A 234 18.05 9.90 0.46
CA VAL A 234 17.60 9.21 -0.75
C VAL A 234 16.09 9.34 -0.86
N GLY A 235 15.56 9.45 -2.08
CA GLY A 235 14.12 9.46 -2.30
C GLY A 235 13.74 9.08 -3.71
N VAL A 236 12.43 9.09 -3.97
CA VAL A 236 11.84 8.97 -5.31
C VAL A 236 11.37 10.37 -5.72
N ALA A 237 11.63 10.77 -6.95
CA ALA A 237 11.08 12.00 -7.50
C ALA A 237 10.27 11.71 -8.76
N TRP A 238 9.07 12.29 -8.84
CA TRP A 238 8.23 12.25 -10.04
C TRP A 238 8.27 13.60 -10.76
N GLN A 239 8.32 13.54 -12.08
CA GLN A 239 8.24 14.73 -12.92
C GLN A 239 6.78 15.17 -13.04
N THR A 240 6.55 16.48 -13.01
CA THR A 240 5.20 17.06 -13.16
C THR A 240 4.89 17.55 -14.56
N GLU A 241 5.90 17.62 -15.43
CA GLU A 241 5.82 18.11 -16.81
C GLU A 241 6.04 16.96 -17.81
N PRO A 242 5.41 16.99 -19.00
CA PRO A 242 4.46 18.01 -19.48
C PRO A 242 3.04 17.86 -18.90
N ARG A 243 2.77 16.79 -18.16
CA ARG A 243 1.48 16.53 -17.52
C ARG A 243 1.66 15.64 -16.30
N ARG A 244 0.91 15.92 -15.23
CA ARG A 244 0.77 14.99 -14.09
C ARG A 244 -0.16 13.85 -14.46
N LEU A 245 0.32 12.64 -14.25
CA LEU A 245 -0.44 11.41 -14.41
C LEU A 245 -0.70 10.83 -13.03
N GLY A 246 -1.91 10.30 -12.82
CA GLY A 246 -2.27 9.62 -11.57
C GLY A 246 -1.21 8.57 -11.16
N LEU A 247 -0.92 8.49 -9.86
CA LEU A 247 0.14 7.69 -9.27
C LEU A 247 -0.35 6.50 -8.42
N MET A 248 -1.58 6.54 -7.91
CA MET A 248 -2.11 5.57 -6.95
C MET A 248 -2.50 4.26 -7.61
N PHE A 249 -3.32 4.33 -8.67
CA PHE A 249 -3.79 3.14 -9.39
C PHE A 249 -3.00 2.90 -10.69
N CYS A 250 -2.09 3.81 -11.03
CA CYS A 250 -1.04 3.57 -12.02
C CYS A 250 0.32 4.05 -11.53
N THR A 251 1.05 3.14 -10.89
CA THR A 251 2.37 3.44 -10.29
C THR A 251 3.52 3.35 -11.32
N ASN A 252 3.24 3.16 -12.62
CA ASN A 252 4.27 3.04 -13.69
C ASN A 252 4.65 4.40 -14.29
N ARG A 253 4.75 5.44 -13.46
CA ARG A 253 5.03 6.80 -13.94
C ARG A 253 6.53 7.08 -13.97
N PRO A 254 7.01 7.91 -14.92
CA PRO A 254 8.40 8.35 -14.94
C PRO A 254 8.81 8.90 -13.58
N SER A 255 9.79 8.23 -12.97
CA SER A 255 10.35 8.63 -11.70
C SER A 255 11.81 8.26 -11.62
N CYS A 256 12.54 8.84 -10.67
CA CYS A 256 13.92 8.47 -10.44
C CYS A 256 14.28 8.37 -8.97
N ILE A 257 15.24 7.50 -8.68
CA ILE A 257 15.93 7.50 -7.40
C ILE A 257 16.94 8.64 -7.45
N PHE A 258 16.91 9.50 -6.45
CA PHE A 258 17.88 10.56 -6.28
C PHE A 258 18.54 10.45 -4.91
N THR A 259 19.78 10.92 -4.82
CA THR A 259 20.43 11.29 -3.56
C THR A 259 20.56 12.81 -3.51
N LEU A 260 20.36 13.40 -2.34
CA LEU A 260 20.50 14.84 -2.11
C LEU A 260 21.25 15.06 -0.81
N THR A 261 22.43 15.69 -0.89
CA THR A 261 23.20 16.06 0.30
C THR A 261 22.51 17.18 1.07
N LEU A 262 22.80 17.29 2.37
CA LEU A 262 22.18 18.31 3.22
C LEU A 262 22.59 19.75 2.87
N ASP A 263 23.61 19.94 2.02
CA ASP A 263 24.03 21.22 1.45
C ASP A 263 23.47 21.49 0.04
N GLY A 264 22.60 20.61 -0.48
CA GLY A 264 21.81 20.85 -1.69
C GLY A 264 22.39 20.30 -2.99
N HIS A 265 23.35 19.38 -2.94
CA HIS A 265 23.87 18.71 -4.13
C HIS A 265 23.07 17.45 -4.46
N MET A 266 22.34 17.51 -5.57
CA MET A 266 21.52 16.40 -6.07
C MET A 266 22.30 15.52 -7.05
N LYS A 267 22.08 14.21 -6.97
CA LYS A 267 22.51 13.22 -7.98
C LYS A 267 21.38 12.24 -8.28
N LYS A 268 21.07 12.06 -9.57
CA LYS A 268 20.18 11.00 -10.05
C LYS A 268 20.93 9.66 -10.05
N VAL A 269 20.30 8.62 -9.49
CA VAL A 269 20.89 7.29 -9.31
C VAL A 269 20.31 6.27 -10.28
N SER A 270 18.99 6.28 -10.48
CA SER A 270 18.34 5.29 -11.33
C SER A 270 18.49 5.61 -12.83
N VAL A 271 18.39 4.58 -13.65
CA VAL A 271 18.40 4.68 -15.11
C VAL A 271 17.15 5.43 -15.61
N GLU A 272 17.26 6.08 -16.76
CA GLU A 272 16.14 6.77 -17.41
C GLU A 272 15.10 5.79 -17.96
N GLY A 273 13.88 6.27 -18.21
CA GLY A 273 12.79 5.43 -18.74
C GLY A 273 12.22 4.41 -17.76
N MET A 274 12.57 4.53 -16.47
CA MET A 274 12.09 3.66 -15.41
C MET A 274 11.04 4.35 -14.53
N ALA A 275 10.11 3.54 -14.01
CA ALA A 275 9.29 3.86 -12.86
C ALA A 275 9.88 3.14 -11.65
N VAL A 276 10.35 3.90 -10.68
CA VAL A 276 11.06 3.40 -9.49
C VAL A 276 10.31 3.72 -8.21
N ARG A 277 10.49 2.89 -7.18
CA ARG A 277 9.92 3.13 -5.85
C ARG A 277 10.62 2.35 -4.74
N SER A 278 10.32 2.71 -3.50
CA SER A 278 10.77 2.04 -2.28
C SER A 278 12.30 1.94 -2.13
N PRO A 279 13.05 3.06 -2.15
CA PRO A 279 14.49 3.02 -1.86
C PRO A 279 14.75 2.52 -0.43
N ARG A 280 15.67 1.57 -0.27
CA ARG A 280 16.07 0.97 1.02
C ARG A 280 17.58 0.80 1.07
N PHE A 281 18.19 1.19 2.19
CA PHE A 281 19.60 0.90 2.45
C PHE A 281 19.76 -0.43 3.18
N SER A 282 20.68 -1.27 2.71
CA SER A 282 21.17 -2.43 3.44
C SER A 282 21.99 -1.98 4.65
N PRO A 283 22.19 -2.83 5.68
CA PRO A 283 23.14 -2.57 6.76
C PRO A 283 24.57 -2.25 6.28
N ASN A 284 24.95 -2.73 5.09
CA ASN A 284 26.28 -2.51 4.48
C ASN A 284 26.34 -1.23 3.62
N GLY A 285 25.22 -0.50 3.50
CA GLY A 285 25.11 0.74 2.76
C GLY A 285 24.73 0.58 1.28
N ASP A 286 24.40 -0.63 0.83
CA ASP A 286 23.90 -0.85 -0.53
C ASP A 286 22.50 -0.26 -0.68
N LEU A 287 22.23 0.39 -1.80
CA LEU A 287 20.93 1.01 -2.07
C LEU A 287 20.08 0.13 -2.98
N MET A 288 18.91 -0.29 -2.52
CA MET A 288 17.97 -1.11 -3.28
C MET A 288 16.66 -0.41 -3.54
N TRP A 289 16.01 -0.74 -4.66
CA TRP A 289 14.68 -0.24 -4.99
C TRP A 289 13.94 -1.20 -5.94
N LEU A 290 12.63 -1.00 -6.03
CA LEU A 290 11.78 -1.64 -7.03
C LEU A 290 11.76 -0.77 -8.28
N GLN A 291 11.88 -1.38 -9.47
CA GLN A 291 11.75 -0.66 -10.74
C GLN A 291 11.02 -1.46 -11.81
N ARG A 292 10.57 -0.78 -12.85
CA ARG A 292 10.03 -1.35 -14.09
C ARG A 292 10.03 -0.28 -15.18
N SER A 293 9.75 -0.66 -16.42
CA SER A 293 9.56 0.31 -17.51
C SER A 293 8.39 1.25 -17.21
N THR A 294 8.50 2.50 -17.66
CA THR A 294 7.39 3.46 -17.60
C THR A 294 6.28 3.11 -18.58
N GLY A 295 5.05 3.51 -18.25
CA GLY A 295 3.86 3.24 -19.06
C GLY A 295 3.45 1.78 -19.07
N GLY A 296 2.75 1.36 -20.13
CA GLY A 296 2.25 0.01 -20.31
C GLY A 296 1.13 -0.36 -19.32
N PRO A 297 0.90 -1.67 -19.09
CA PRO A 297 -0.08 -2.16 -18.13
C PRO A 297 0.16 -1.60 -16.73
N HIS A 298 -0.89 -1.08 -16.08
CA HIS A 298 -0.81 -0.67 -14.67
C HIS A 298 -0.22 -1.77 -13.79
N HIS A 299 0.52 -1.40 -12.75
CA HIS A 299 1.04 -2.35 -11.76
C HIS A 299 1.83 -3.52 -12.36
N ALA A 300 2.47 -3.31 -13.53
CA ALA A 300 3.34 -4.29 -14.15
C ALA A 300 4.41 -4.80 -13.17
N CYS A 301 4.85 -6.04 -13.37
CA CYS A 301 5.82 -6.71 -12.52
C CYS A 301 7.08 -5.85 -12.35
N HIS A 302 7.50 -5.69 -11.10
CA HIS A 302 8.74 -5.04 -10.75
C HIS A 302 9.94 -5.99 -10.94
N ALA A 303 11.07 -5.40 -11.31
CA ALA A 303 12.38 -5.90 -10.95
C ALA A 303 12.80 -5.33 -9.58
N LEU A 304 13.57 -6.10 -8.84
CA LEU A 304 14.30 -5.63 -7.66
C LEU A 304 15.76 -5.43 -8.06
N VAL A 305 16.27 -4.22 -7.86
CA VAL A 305 17.63 -3.85 -8.24
C VAL A 305 18.40 -3.26 -7.06
N MET A 306 19.73 -3.23 -7.20
CA MET A 306 20.65 -2.77 -6.18
C MET A 306 21.77 -1.94 -6.80
N LEU A 307 22.18 -0.87 -6.13
CA LEU A 307 23.45 -0.20 -6.32
C LEU A 307 24.34 -0.55 -5.11
N PRO A 308 25.37 -1.39 -5.29
CA PRO A 308 26.29 -1.70 -4.20
C PRO A 308 27.03 -0.46 -3.72
N ASN A 309 27.34 -0.41 -2.43
CA ASN A 309 28.02 0.74 -1.83
C ASN A 309 29.38 0.99 -2.49
N GLY A 310 29.66 2.25 -2.85
CA GLY A 310 30.89 2.65 -3.53
C GLY A 310 30.98 2.29 -5.03
N GLN A 311 30.01 1.56 -5.57
CA GLN A 311 29.96 1.22 -6.99
C GLN A 311 29.17 2.27 -7.80
N ARG A 312 29.25 2.15 -9.13
CA ARG A 312 28.55 3.05 -10.07
C ARG A 312 27.44 2.35 -10.84
N GLU A 313 27.44 1.01 -10.87
CA GLU A 313 26.53 0.23 -11.69
C GLU A 313 25.43 -0.40 -10.86
N VAL A 314 24.23 -0.41 -11.43
CA VAL A 314 23.05 -1.02 -10.84
C VAL A 314 22.98 -2.48 -11.27
N THR A 315 22.88 -3.40 -10.32
CA THR A 315 22.72 -4.83 -10.55
C THR A 315 21.26 -5.24 -10.34
N THR A 316 20.82 -6.28 -11.06
CA THR A 316 19.49 -6.86 -10.88
C THR A 316 19.56 -8.01 -9.89
N VAL A 317 18.77 -7.94 -8.82
CA VAL A 317 18.64 -9.01 -7.82
C VAL A 317 17.49 -9.96 -8.19
N VAL A 318 16.35 -9.40 -8.61
CA VAL A 318 15.22 -10.16 -9.18
C VAL A 318 14.77 -9.47 -10.45
N GLY A 319 14.80 -10.19 -11.57
CA GLY A 319 14.31 -9.67 -12.85
C GLY A 319 12.77 -9.63 -12.94
N VAL A 320 12.27 -8.98 -13.98
CA VAL A 320 10.84 -9.04 -14.33
C VAL A 320 10.51 -10.47 -14.77
N VAL A 321 9.60 -11.13 -14.04
CA VAL A 321 9.18 -12.51 -14.34
C VAL A 321 8.05 -12.49 -15.37
N GLN A 322 8.27 -13.11 -16.53
CA GLN A 322 7.27 -13.16 -17.60
C GLN A 322 6.12 -14.10 -17.28
N ASP A 323 6.40 -15.37 -17.03
CA ASP A 323 5.37 -16.37 -16.72
C ASP A 323 5.51 -16.86 -15.29
N GLU A 324 6.55 -17.65 -15.03
CA GLU A 324 6.92 -18.13 -13.70
C GLU A 324 8.42 -18.39 -13.61
N LEU A 325 8.96 -18.36 -12.39
CA LEU A 325 10.30 -18.80 -12.04
C LEU A 325 10.18 -19.93 -11.01
N LYS A 326 10.89 -21.04 -11.21
CA LYS A 326 10.99 -22.07 -10.16
C LYS A 326 11.96 -21.62 -9.09
N ILE A 327 11.49 -21.63 -7.85
CA ILE A 327 12.27 -21.18 -6.69
C ILE A 327 12.74 -22.37 -5.85
N VAL A 328 13.48 -22.09 -4.77
CA VAL A 328 13.93 -23.13 -3.84
C VAL A 328 12.71 -23.89 -3.32
N GLY A 329 12.75 -25.22 -3.44
CA GLY A 329 11.63 -26.11 -3.10
C GLY A 329 10.70 -26.47 -4.26
N GLY A 330 10.89 -25.90 -5.45
CA GLY A 330 10.15 -26.26 -6.68
C GLY A 330 8.83 -25.52 -6.88
N ASP A 331 8.43 -24.66 -5.93
CA ASP A 331 7.27 -23.78 -6.06
C ASP A 331 7.47 -22.78 -7.22
N SER A 332 6.37 -22.28 -7.77
CA SER A 332 6.38 -21.20 -8.77
C SER A 332 6.36 -19.83 -8.12
N PHE A 333 7.16 -18.91 -8.66
CA PHE A 333 7.17 -17.48 -8.33
C PHE A 333 6.81 -16.68 -9.58
N TYR A 334 5.80 -15.82 -9.48
CA TYR A 334 5.19 -15.11 -10.61
C TYR A 334 5.68 -13.67 -10.77
N GLY A 335 6.66 -13.25 -9.94
CA GLY A 335 7.22 -11.90 -9.96
C GLY A 335 6.81 -11.03 -8.77
N VAL A 336 7.30 -9.78 -8.77
CA VAL A 336 7.11 -8.81 -7.67
C VAL A 336 6.04 -7.78 -8.06
N TYR A 337 4.91 -7.77 -7.36
CA TYR A 337 3.77 -6.86 -7.56
C TYR A 337 3.44 -6.05 -6.32
N CYS A 338 4.33 -6.06 -5.31
CA CYS A 338 4.08 -5.35 -4.07
C CYS A 338 4.09 -3.83 -4.28
N ALA A 339 3.21 -3.12 -3.56
CA ALA A 339 3.17 -1.67 -3.62
C ALA A 339 4.40 -1.03 -2.97
N ALA A 340 4.93 -1.63 -1.91
CA ALA A 340 6.12 -1.12 -1.24
C ALA A 340 6.91 -2.25 -0.57
N LEU A 341 8.22 -2.03 -0.41
CA LEU A 341 9.04 -2.83 0.48
C LEU A 341 8.78 -2.42 1.94
N PRO A 342 8.84 -3.35 2.92
CA PRO A 342 8.85 -2.97 4.33
C PRO A 342 9.94 -1.94 4.65
N ASN A 343 9.72 -1.08 5.65
CA ASN A 343 10.69 -0.04 5.99
C ASN A 343 12.03 -0.60 6.48
N ARG A 344 11.99 -1.73 7.19
CA ARG A 344 13.13 -2.61 7.40
C ARG A 344 12.81 -3.92 6.70
N CYS A 345 13.69 -4.35 5.81
CA CYS A 345 13.48 -5.51 4.97
C CYS A 345 14.75 -6.35 4.79
N PHE A 346 15.82 -6.09 5.55
CA PHE A 346 17.09 -6.82 5.44
C PHE A 346 17.34 -7.72 6.63
N SER A 347 17.98 -8.86 6.39
CA SER A 347 18.61 -9.66 7.45
C SER A 347 19.69 -8.86 8.17
N ALA A 348 20.04 -9.28 9.38
CA ALA A 348 21.02 -8.57 10.21
C ALA A 348 22.43 -8.50 9.58
N ASP A 349 22.81 -9.53 8.80
CA ASP A 349 24.07 -9.57 8.05
C ASP A 349 24.05 -8.74 6.75
N GLY A 350 22.89 -8.20 6.38
CA GLY A 350 22.69 -7.43 5.16
C GLY A 350 22.84 -8.22 3.86
N LYS A 351 22.77 -9.56 3.90
CA LYS A 351 22.94 -10.43 2.70
C LYS A 351 21.63 -10.91 2.09
N ARG A 352 20.52 -10.75 2.80
CA ARG A 352 19.19 -11.22 2.37
C ARG A 352 18.17 -10.11 2.53
N ILE A 353 17.24 -10.04 1.59
CA ILE A 353 16.09 -9.13 1.62
C ILE A 353 14.79 -9.92 1.74
N LEU A 354 13.84 -9.35 2.47
CA LEU A 354 12.53 -9.92 2.71
C LEU A 354 11.46 -9.03 2.08
N LEU A 355 10.53 -9.64 1.38
CA LEU A 355 9.41 -8.96 0.74
C LEU A 355 8.16 -9.82 0.75
N SER A 356 7.00 -9.18 0.60
CA SER A 356 5.73 -9.88 0.40
C SER A 356 5.07 -9.36 -0.86
N THR A 357 4.56 -10.26 -1.68
CA THR A 357 4.00 -9.95 -3.00
C THR A 357 2.84 -10.88 -3.33
N GLN A 358 1.89 -10.39 -4.13
CA GLN A 358 0.78 -11.22 -4.60
C GLN A 358 1.32 -12.34 -5.51
N GLN A 359 0.82 -13.55 -5.29
CA GLN A 359 1.10 -14.77 -6.04
C GLN A 359 -0.23 -15.48 -6.24
N GLN A 360 -0.82 -15.28 -7.42
CA GLN A 360 -2.17 -15.69 -7.76
C GLN A 360 -3.19 -15.25 -6.70
N ASN A 361 -3.71 -16.21 -5.94
CA ASN A 361 -4.79 -16.04 -4.97
C ASN A 361 -4.31 -15.70 -3.56
N GLU A 362 -3.02 -15.47 -3.32
CA GLU A 362 -2.48 -15.19 -1.99
C GLU A 362 -1.43 -14.06 -2.04
N VAL A 363 -1.21 -13.35 -0.93
CA VAL A 363 0.06 -12.65 -0.71
C VAL A 363 1.01 -13.60 -0.03
N ARG A 364 2.16 -13.86 -0.65
CA ARG A 364 3.22 -14.71 -0.10
C ARG A 364 4.44 -13.88 0.27
N SER A 365 5.21 -14.37 1.24
CA SER A 365 6.41 -13.74 1.78
C SER A 365 7.65 -14.51 1.41
N TYR A 366 8.69 -13.80 0.99
CA TYR A 366 9.92 -14.37 0.45
C TYR A 366 11.15 -13.83 1.14
N VAL A 367 12.17 -14.67 1.23
CA VAL A 367 13.57 -14.29 1.44
C VAL A 367 14.28 -14.40 0.10
N VAL A 368 15.07 -13.39 -0.25
CA VAL A 368 15.86 -13.34 -1.48
C VAL A 368 17.31 -13.06 -1.12
N ASP A 369 18.24 -13.88 -1.60
CA ASP A 369 19.67 -13.65 -1.46
C ASP A 369 20.10 -12.48 -2.37
N LEU A 370 20.91 -11.55 -1.86
CA LEU A 370 21.28 -10.32 -2.60
C LEU A 370 22.22 -10.55 -3.78
N ASP A 371 22.87 -11.71 -3.84
CA ASP A 371 23.58 -12.17 -5.03
C ASP A 371 22.63 -12.64 -6.15
N GLY A 372 21.32 -12.60 -5.92
CA GLY A 372 20.26 -12.97 -6.85
C GLY A 372 20.07 -14.48 -7.00
N GLY A 373 20.80 -15.30 -6.25
CA GLY A 373 20.89 -16.74 -6.51
C GLY A 373 19.69 -17.56 -6.00
N ARG A 374 19.02 -17.11 -4.94
CA ARG A 374 17.99 -17.90 -4.25
C ARG A 374 16.80 -17.05 -3.83
N ILE A 375 15.61 -17.56 -4.12
CA ILE A 375 14.33 -17.07 -3.60
C ILE A 375 13.71 -18.22 -2.81
N VAL A 376 13.30 -17.95 -1.57
CA VAL A 376 12.67 -18.95 -0.70
C VAL A 376 11.36 -18.41 -0.17
N ASP A 377 10.28 -19.18 -0.34
CA ASP A 377 8.99 -18.86 0.26
C ASP A 377 8.99 -19.18 1.76
N ILE A 378 8.76 -18.15 2.56
CA ILE A 378 8.70 -18.21 4.03
C ILE A 378 7.30 -17.92 4.56
N SER A 379 6.27 -17.99 3.70
CA SER A 379 4.87 -17.77 4.12
C SER A 379 4.44 -18.72 5.23
N ASN A 380 3.44 -18.32 6.02
CA ASN A 380 2.89 -19.19 7.03
C ASN A 380 2.06 -20.31 6.39
N LYS A 381 2.63 -21.52 6.33
CA LYS A 381 2.01 -22.71 5.73
C LYS A 381 1.14 -23.51 6.70
N SER A 382 0.94 -23.06 7.93
CA SER A 382 0.13 -23.80 8.91
C SER A 382 -1.35 -23.91 8.50
N LYS A 383 -1.85 -22.92 7.74
CA LYS A 383 -3.18 -22.88 7.11
C LYS A 383 -3.11 -22.03 5.84
N PRO A 384 -3.99 -22.27 4.84
CA PRO A 384 -4.10 -21.39 3.67
C PRO A 384 -4.43 -19.95 4.09
N CYS A 385 -3.47 -19.04 3.92
CA CYS A 385 -3.59 -17.64 4.29
C CYS A 385 -2.59 -16.77 3.54
N SER A 386 -2.95 -15.51 3.31
CA SER A 386 -2.01 -14.49 2.88
C SER A 386 -1.11 -14.08 4.04
N THR A 387 0.21 -14.14 3.83
CA THR A 387 1.24 -13.69 4.78
C THR A 387 1.88 -12.40 4.27
N THR A 388 1.95 -11.36 5.09
CA THR A 388 2.56 -10.07 4.72
C THR A 388 3.52 -9.60 5.80
N ILE A 389 4.79 -9.39 5.44
CA ILE A 389 5.83 -8.90 6.34
C ILE A 389 5.57 -7.42 6.62
N LEU A 390 5.53 -7.09 7.91
CA LEU A 390 5.40 -5.72 8.40
C LEU A 390 6.78 -5.11 8.69
N ASP A 391 7.68 -5.91 9.23
CA ASP A 391 8.96 -5.42 9.77
C ASP A 391 9.94 -6.57 10.05
N ILE A 392 11.24 -6.27 10.07
CA ILE A 392 12.30 -7.17 10.55
C ILE A 392 13.27 -6.40 11.44
N LYS A 393 13.70 -7.02 12.54
CA LYS A 393 14.78 -6.50 13.40
C LYS A 393 15.51 -7.64 14.07
N SER A 394 16.86 -7.63 14.00
CA SER A 394 17.70 -8.66 14.64
C SER A 394 17.29 -10.08 14.26
N ASP A 395 17.00 -10.29 12.96
CA ASP A 395 16.51 -11.56 12.40
C ASP A 395 15.21 -12.10 13.03
N VAL A 396 14.44 -11.25 13.71
CA VAL A 396 13.04 -11.50 14.07
C VAL A 396 12.16 -10.82 13.04
N ILE A 397 11.23 -11.56 12.46
CA ILE A 397 10.29 -11.10 11.44
C ILE A 397 8.93 -10.92 12.11
N LEU A 398 8.28 -9.79 11.84
CA LEU A 398 6.88 -9.53 12.17
C LEU A 398 6.05 -9.54 10.89
N ALA A 399 4.96 -10.31 10.89
CA ALA A 399 4.06 -10.40 9.76
C ALA A 399 2.59 -10.40 10.19
N THR A 400 1.70 -10.11 9.26
CA THR A 400 0.26 -10.42 9.37
C THR A 400 -0.05 -11.68 8.59
N CYS A 401 -0.89 -12.55 9.15
CA CYS A 401 -1.50 -13.67 8.44
C CYS A 401 -3.02 -13.45 8.42
N SER A 402 -3.66 -13.55 7.26
CA SER A 402 -5.12 -13.40 7.11
C SER A 402 -5.65 -14.34 6.03
N SER A 403 -6.91 -14.74 6.17
CA SER A 403 -7.67 -15.46 5.14
C SER A 403 -9.08 -14.90 5.04
N MET A 404 -9.83 -15.30 4.02
CA MET A 404 -11.24 -14.90 3.87
C MET A 404 -12.13 -15.25 5.07
N THR A 405 -11.71 -16.23 5.89
CA THR A 405 -12.44 -16.66 7.09
C THR A 405 -11.73 -16.29 8.39
N THR A 406 -10.59 -15.62 8.32
CA THR A 406 -9.74 -15.28 9.48
C THR A 406 -9.18 -13.85 9.32
N PRO A 407 -9.62 -12.88 10.14
CA PRO A 407 -9.05 -11.54 10.19
C PRO A 407 -7.54 -11.56 10.38
N ALA A 408 -6.88 -10.48 9.97
CA ALA A 408 -5.43 -10.36 10.09
C ALA A 408 -4.97 -10.51 11.55
N GLN A 409 -4.03 -11.43 11.77
CA GLN A 409 -3.36 -11.65 13.05
C GLN A 409 -1.86 -11.41 12.92
N LEU A 410 -1.28 -10.81 13.95
CA LEU A 410 0.17 -10.66 14.07
C LEU A 410 0.80 -12.02 14.36
N HIS A 411 1.85 -12.31 13.61
CA HIS A 411 2.71 -13.47 13.79
C HIS A 411 4.17 -13.02 13.80
N VAL A 412 4.99 -13.78 14.52
CA VAL A 412 6.45 -13.61 14.49
C VAL A 412 7.15 -14.90 14.15
N ALA A 413 8.33 -14.77 13.58
CA ALA A 413 9.23 -15.88 13.31
C ALA A 413 10.68 -15.41 13.47
N ARG A 414 11.58 -16.35 13.76
CA ARG A 414 13.02 -16.13 13.62
C ARG A 414 13.41 -16.48 12.20
N LEU A 415 14.13 -15.59 11.52
CA LEU A 415 14.71 -15.86 10.21
C LEU A 415 15.79 -16.95 10.38
N PRO A 416 15.65 -18.11 9.73
CA PRO A 416 16.66 -19.16 9.81
C PRO A 416 17.98 -18.77 9.15
N LEU A 417 19.02 -19.56 9.39
CA LEU A 417 20.29 -19.43 8.69
C LEU A 417 20.11 -19.65 7.17
N PRO A 418 21.00 -19.09 6.34
CA PRO A 418 20.98 -19.34 4.90
C PRO A 418 21.02 -20.85 4.59
N GLY A 419 20.02 -21.34 3.85
CA GLY A 419 19.88 -22.76 3.51
C GLY A 419 18.68 -23.43 4.22
N ASP A 420 18.32 -22.95 5.40
CA ASP A 420 17.30 -23.56 6.26
C ASP A 420 15.96 -22.79 6.26
N GLU A 421 15.79 -21.80 5.38
CA GLU A 421 14.64 -20.88 5.44
C GLU A 421 13.28 -21.57 5.31
N SER A 422 13.21 -22.72 4.63
CA SER A 422 11.98 -23.53 4.53
C SER A 422 11.51 -24.12 5.86
N SER A 423 12.38 -24.14 6.89
CA SER A 423 12.05 -24.61 8.24
C SER A 423 11.44 -23.54 9.14
N ILE A 424 11.21 -22.33 8.60
CA ILE A 424 10.68 -21.20 9.37
C ILE A 424 9.41 -21.58 10.14
N ARG A 425 9.36 -21.18 11.42
CA ARG A 425 8.22 -21.42 12.30
C ARG A 425 7.59 -20.11 12.73
N TRP A 426 6.33 -19.93 12.32
CA TRP A 426 5.51 -18.79 12.73
C TRP A 426 4.81 -19.05 14.07
N VAL A 427 4.81 -18.05 14.93
CA VAL A 427 4.13 -18.04 16.24
C VAL A 427 3.11 -16.90 16.22
N ALA A 428 1.85 -17.20 16.51
CA ALA A 428 0.81 -16.18 16.62
C ALA A 428 1.04 -15.31 17.88
N VAL A 429 0.93 -14.00 17.72
CA VAL A 429 1.11 -13.01 18.79
C VAL A 429 -0.22 -12.43 19.22
N SER A 430 -1.02 -11.93 18.28
CA SER A 430 -2.29 -11.31 18.61
C SER A 430 -3.41 -12.35 18.71
N SER A 431 -4.29 -12.19 19.70
CA SER A 431 -5.50 -12.99 19.82
C SER A 431 -6.37 -12.90 18.57
N LEU A 432 -7.08 -13.99 18.26
CA LEU A 432 -8.02 -14.02 17.14
C LEU A 432 -9.29 -13.25 17.55
N PRO A 433 -9.75 -12.25 16.78
CA PRO A 433 -11.05 -11.64 17.03
C PRO A 433 -12.16 -12.69 16.99
N SER A 434 -13.14 -12.59 17.88
CA SER A 434 -14.32 -13.46 17.82
C SER A 434 -15.06 -13.22 16.52
N LEU A 435 -15.25 -14.28 15.74
CA LEU A 435 -15.97 -14.24 14.47
C LEU A 435 -17.33 -14.92 14.59
N PRO A 436 -18.36 -14.38 13.93
CA PRO A 436 -19.61 -15.10 13.70
C PRO A 436 -19.37 -16.50 13.11
N GLY A 437 -20.03 -17.52 13.68
CA GLY A 437 -19.88 -18.92 13.25
C GLY A 437 -20.18 -19.16 11.78
N ALA A 438 -21.04 -18.34 11.16
CA ALA A 438 -21.34 -18.41 9.72
C ALA A 438 -20.09 -18.19 8.85
N ILE A 439 -19.18 -17.30 9.26
CA ILE A 439 -17.93 -17.03 8.54
C ILE A 439 -16.98 -18.21 8.71
N HIS A 440 -16.82 -18.70 9.93
CA HIS A 440 -15.95 -19.84 10.21
C HIS A 440 -16.40 -21.12 9.49
N ALA A 441 -17.72 -21.31 9.35
CA ALA A 441 -18.31 -22.44 8.64
C ALA A 441 -18.26 -22.29 7.11
N SER A 442 -17.86 -21.14 6.57
CA SER A 442 -17.74 -20.92 5.13
C SER A 442 -16.52 -21.65 4.57
N ARG A 443 -16.67 -22.23 3.39
CA ARG A 443 -15.57 -22.86 2.63
C ARG A 443 -14.96 -21.85 1.67
N VAL A 444 -13.64 -21.93 1.50
CA VAL A 444 -12.90 -21.11 0.54
C VAL A 444 -12.27 -22.06 -0.47
N GLU A 445 -12.56 -21.83 -1.74
CA GLU A 445 -12.13 -22.70 -2.84
C GLU A 445 -11.35 -21.86 -3.86
N TYR A 446 -10.16 -22.34 -4.22
CA TYR A 446 -9.39 -21.77 -5.31
C TYR A 446 -9.77 -22.47 -6.61
N MET A 447 -10.30 -21.71 -7.55
CA MET A 447 -10.61 -22.18 -8.89
C MET A 447 -9.44 -21.81 -9.80
N HIS A 448 -8.81 -22.82 -10.41
CA HIS A 448 -7.85 -22.65 -11.49
C HIS A 448 -8.56 -23.00 -12.79
N LEU A 449 -8.65 -22.04 -13.70
CA LEU A 449 -9.48 -22.12 -14.89
C LEU A 449 -8.59 -21.99 -16.12
N THR A 450 -8.86 -22.80 -17.14
CA THR A 450 -8.07 -22.82 -18.38
C THR A 450 -9.00 -22.89 -19.59
N HIS A 451 -8.79 -22.00 -20.56
CA HIS A 451 -9.44 -22.09 -21.87
C HIS A 451 -8.72 -23.15 -22.72
N THR A 452 -9.28 -24.35 -22.82
CA THR A 452 -8.69 -25.45 -23.60
C THR A 452 -8.83 -25.27 -25.11
N ASP A 453 -9.81 -24.49 -25.54
CA ASP A 453 -10.20 -24.38 -26.95
C ASP A 453 -9.54 -23.18 -27.65
N GLN A 454 -8.70 -22.41 -26.93
CA GLN A 454 -8.00 -21.24 -27.44
C GLN A 454 -6.51 -21.53 -27.60
N VAL A 455 -5.98 -21.35 -28.82
CA VAL A 455 -4.53 -21.32 -29.07
C VAL A 455 -4.02 -19.95 -28.61
N SER A 456 -3.60 -19.86 -27.35
CA SER A 456 -3.04 -18.66 -26.74
C SER A 456 -2.00 -19.03 -25.70
N ASP A 457 -0.87 -18.31 -25.68
CA ASP A 457 0.22 -18.51 -24.71
C ASP A 457 -0.22 -18.21 -23.28
N VAL A 458 -1.23 -17.35 -23.10
CA VAL A 458 -1.91 -17.12 -21.82
C VAL A 458 -3.35 -17.60 -21.94
N ASN A 459 -3.63 -18.74 -21.33
CA ASN A 459 -4.94 -19.41 -21.40
C ASN A 459 -5.54 -19.73 -20.03
N SER A 460 -4.82 -19.45 -18.93
CA SER A 460 -5.28 -19.75 -17.58
C SER A 460 -5.42 -18.51 -16.71
N PHE A 461 -6.29 -18.60 -15.72
CA PHE A 461 -6.58 -17.57 -14.74
C PHE A 461 -7.20 -18.19 -13.48
N SER A 462 -7.53 -17.39 -12.47
CA SER A 462 -8.03 -17.93 -11.19
C SER A 462 -9.23 -17.18 -10.64
N ALA A 463 -9.92 -17.81 -9.70
CA ALA A 463 -10.95 -17.19 -8.89
C ALA A 463 -10.95 -17.77 -7.47
N ILE A 464 -11.44 -16.99 -6.51
CA ILE A 464 -11.66 -17.42 -5.13
C ILE A 464 -13.18 -17.47 -4.90
N LEU A 465 -13.70 -18.66 -4.62
CA LEU A 465 -15.09 -18.84 -4.22
C LEU A 465 -15.17 -18.96 -2.69
N MET A 466 -15.88 -18.03 -2.05
CA MET A 466 -16.29 -18.16 -0.65
C MET A 466 -17.74 -18.67 -0.61
N LEU A 467 -17.92 -19.90 -0.14
CA LEU A 467 -19.19 -20.60 -0.10
C LEU A 467 -19.70 -20.70 1.35
N PRO A 468 -20.76 -19.96 1.73
CA PRO A 468 -21.34 -20.05 3.06
C PRO A 468 -22.05 -21.39 3.27
N LYS A 469 -22.12 -21.83 4.53
CA LYS A 469 -22.90 -23.01 4.91
C LYS A 469 -24.38 -22.64 5.00
N VAL A 470 -25.17 -23.10 4.03
CA VAL A 470 -26.62 -22.90 3.95
C VAL A 470 -27.34 -24.23 3.71
N GLU A 471 -28.65 -24.27 3.97
CA GLU A 471 -29.48 -25.37 3.51
C GLU A 471 -29.78 -25.20 2.01
N GLY A 472 -29.50 -26.24 1.21
CA GLY A 472 -29.71 -26.22 -0.23
C GLY A 472 -28.63 -25.44 -1.00
N LYS A 473 -29.06 -24.63 -1.98
CA LYS A 473 -28.18 -23.89 -2.89
C LYS A 473 -28.08 -22.41 -2.52
N ALA A 474 -26.86 -21.88 -2.45
CA ALA A 474 -26.62 -20.47 -2.11
C ALA A 474 -26.81 -19.53 -3.32
N PRO A 475 -27.36 -18.31 -3.16
CA PRO A 475 -27.21 -17.24 -4.15
C PRO A 475 -25.74 -16.97 -4.46
N LEU A 476 -25.45 -16.54 -5.68
CA LEU A 476 -24.10 -16.20 -6.13
C LEU A 476 -23.97 -14.71 -6.42
N LEU A 477 -22.98 -14.08 -5.78
CA LEU A 477 -22.49 -12.76 -6.14
C LEU A 477 -21.17 -12.91 -6.90
N VAL A 478 -21.21 -12.61 -8.19
CA VAL A 478 -20.04 -12.60 -9.08
C VAL A 478 -19.36 -11.25 -8.98
N TRP A 479 -18.07 -11.27 -8.68
CA TRP A 479 -17.32 -10.09 -8.31
C TRP A 479 -15.95 -10.06 -9.00
N PRO A 480 -15.84 -9.45 -10.19
CA PRO A 480 -14.54 -9.10 -10.76
C PRO A 480 -13.94 -7.86 -10.08
N HIS A 481 -12.62 -7.85 -9.85
CA HIS A 481 -11.95 -6.70 -9.24
C HIS A 481 -11.78 -5.53 -10.21
N GLY A 482 -11.60 -4.33 -9.65
CA GLY A 482 -11.15 -3.13 -10.37
C GLY A 482 -9.66 -3.17 -10.69
N GLY A 483 -9.18 -2.21 -11.48
CA GLY A 483 -7.80 -2.17 -11.97
C GLY A 483 -7.78 -1.59 -13.39
N PRO A 484 -7.47 -2.38 -14.43
CA PRO A 484 -7.64 -3.85 -14.47
C PRO A 484 -6.52 -4.68 -13.85
N HIS A 485 -5.36 -4.10 -13.59
CA HIS A 485 -4.23 -4.84 -13.07
C HIS A 485 -4.20 -4.77 -11.55
N SER A 486 -4.87 -5.72 -10.93
CA SER A 486 -4.92 -5.97 -9.49
C SER A 486 -5.27 -7.45 -9.28
N GLY A 487 -5.62 -7.86 -8.07
CA GLY A 487 -6.23 -9.15 -7.85
C GLY A 487 -6.76 -9.35 -6.45
N PHE A 488 -7.75 -10.22 -6.34
CA PHE A 488 -8.20 -10.77 -5.07
C PHE A 488 -7.19 -11.76 -4.54
N VAL A 489 -7.03 -11.72 -3.22
CA VAL A 489 -6.20 -12.64 -2.46
C VAL A 489 -7.02 -13.22 -1.32
N ASN A 490 -6.63 -14.38 -0.82
CA ASN A 490 -7.19 -15.02 0.35
C ASN A 490 -6.77 -14.23 1.59
N SER A 491 -7.49 -13.15 1.84
CA SER A 491 -7.35 -12.24 2.97
C SER A 491 -8.74 -11.80 3.40
N PHE A 492 -8.88 -11.37 4.66
CA PHE A 492 -10.19 -11.04 5.21
C PHE A 492 -10.77 -9.78 4.55
N SER A 493 -11.94 -9.92 3.93
CA SER A 493 -12.76 -8.81 3.43
C SER A 493 -14.03 -8.70 4.27
N LEU A 494 -14.30 -7.49 4.77
CA LEU A 494 -15.52 -7.22 5.53
C LEU A 494 -16.76 -7.46 4.67
N GLU A 495 -16.71 -7.08 3.40
CA GLU A 495 -17.78 -7.26 2.42
C GLU A 495 -18.05 -8.74 2.14
N ALA A 496 -17.01 -9.53 1.86
CA ALA A 496 -17.18 -10.96 1.64
C ALA A 496 -17.72 -11.67 2.90
N ALA A 497 -17.23 -11.29 4.08
CA ALA A 497 -17.74 -11.78 5.35
C ALA A 497 -19.22 -11.40 5.57
N LEU A 498 -19.62 -10.18 5.18
CA LEU A 498 -21.03 -9.73 5.25
C LEU A 498 -21.92 -10.59 4.35
N PHE A 499 -21.52 -10.82 3.11
CA PHE A 499 -22.29 -11.67 2.19
C PHE A 499 -22.37 -13.12 2.69
N ALA A 500 -21.29 -13.67 3.22
CA ALA A 500 -21.28 -14.99 3.82
C ALA A 500 -22.25 -15.10 5.03
N MET A 501 -22.29 -14.08 5.90
CA MET A 501 -23.26 -14.01 7.00
C MET A 501 -24.71 -13.96 6.52
N LEU A 502 -24.95 -13.44 5.32
CA LEU A 502 -26.27 -13.38 4.68
C LEU A 502 -26.58 -14.64 3.85
N GLY A 503 -25.70 -15.64 3.86
CA GLY A 503 -25.86 -16.89 3.09
C GLY A 503 -25.62 -16.72 1.60
N ILE A 504 -24.94 -15.66 1.17
CA ILE A 504 -24.62 -15.36 -0.24
C ILE A 504 -23.17 -15.77 -0.50
N ALA A 505 -22.97 -16.63 -1.50
CA ALA A 505 -21.64 -17.00 -1.97
C ALA A 505 -21.01 -15.87 -2.78
N THR A 506 -19.70 -15.68 -2.66
CA THR A 506 -18.97 -14.69 -3.45
C THR A 506 -17.95 -15.38 -4.35
N LEU A 507 -17.98 -15.07 -5.64
CA LEU A 507 -16.99 -15.51 -6.63
C LEU A 507 -16.13 -14.32 -7.03
N GLN A 508 -14.94 -14.24 -6.43
CA GLN A 508 -13.96 -13.19 -6.65
C GLN A 508 -13.01 -13.59 -7.77
N ILE A 509 -13.07 -12.90 -8.91
CA ILE A 509 -12.44 -13.35 -10.16
C ILE A 509 -11.16 -12.55 -10.44
N ASN A 510 -10.06 -13.27 -10.66
CA ASN A 510 -8.79 -12.78 -11.15
C ASN A 510 -8.62 -13.21 -12.61
N TYR A 511 -9.17 -12.41 -13.53
CA TYR A 511 -9.13 -12.65 -14.99
C TYR A 511 -7.71 -12.53 -15.57
N ARG A 512 -7.49 -12.98 -16.81
CA ARG A 512 -6.19 -12.73 -17.49
C ARG A 512 -5.95 -11.23 -17.59
N GLY A 513 -4.83 -10.77 -17.05
CA GLY A 513 -4.55 -9.36 -16.80
C GLY A 513 -4.36 -9.02 -15.32
N SER A 514 -4.87 -9.85 -14.40
CA SER A 514 -4.66 -9.68 -12.95
C SER A 514 -3.19 -9.83 -12.55
N THR A 515 -2.80 -9.15 -11.48
CA THR A 515 -1.44 -9.23 -10.91
C THR A 515 -1.20 -10.57 -10.21
N GLY A 516 0.07 -10.95 -10.05
CA GLY A 516 0.45 -12.20 -9.37
C GLY A 516 0.41 -13.45 -10.25
N ALA A 517 0.21 -13.33 -11.57
CA ALA A 517 0.17 -14.44 -12.52
C ALA A 517 1.21 -14.31 -13.67
N GLY A 518 2.27 -13.53 -13.46
CA GLY A 518 3.32 -13.28 -14.46
C GLY A 518 3.05 -12.02 -15.31
N GLN A 519 4.12 -11.36 -15.76
CA GLN A 519 4.04 -10.18 -16.63
C GLN A 519 3.36 -10.50 -17.97
N SER A 520 3.47 -11.70 -18.51
CA SER A 520 2.77 -12.13 -19.72
C SER A 520 1.25 -12.08 -19.55
N SER A 521 0.74 -12.54 -18.39
CA SER A 521 -0.69 -12.45 -18.07
C SER A 521 -1.15 -10.99 -17.95
N VAL A 522 -0.37 -10.16 -17.27
CA VAL A 522 -0.64 -8.71 -17.18
C VAL A 522 -0.65 -8.05 -18.58
N SER A 523 0.30 -8.42 -19.45
CA SER A 523 0.46 -7.87 -20.80
C SER A 523 -0.53 -8.44 -21.81
N PHE A 524 -1.22 -9.53 -21.47
CA PHE A 524 -2.20 -10.18 -22.34
C PHE A 524 -3.48 -9.36 -22.51
N LEU A 525 -3.90 -8.65 -21.47
CA LEU A 525 -5.17 -7.94 -21.44
C LEU A 525 -5.24 -6.67 -22.30
N PRO A 526 -4.21 -5.80 -22.36
CA PRO A 526 -4.21 -4.67 -23.28
C PRO A 526 -4.60 -5.08 -24.70
N LYS A 527 -5.45 -4.26 -25.35
CA LYS A 527 -6.09 -4.55 -26.66
C LYS A 527 -7.15 -5.65 -26.66
N ARG A 528 -7.48 -6.24 -25.50
CA ARG A 528 -8.50 -7.30 -25.34
C ARG A 528 -9.48 -7.03 -24.19
N VAL A 529 -9.42 -5.83 -23.62
CA VAL A 529 -10.35 -5.32 -22.60
C VAL A 529 -11.78 -5.32 -23.14
N GLY A 530 -12.72 -5.81 -22.34
CA GLY A 530 -14.13 -5.92 -22.72
C GLY A 530 -14.47 -7.17 -23.51
N ASP A 531 -13.48 -7.99 -23.85
CA ASP A 531 -13.63 -9.28 -24.51
C ASP A 531 -13.04 -10.42 -23.67
N ALA A 532 -11.72 -10.46 -23.51
CA ALA A 532 -11.05 -11.60 -22.87
C ALA A 532 -11.36 -11.69 -21.37
N ASP A 533 -11.30 -10.56 -20.67
CA ASP A 533 -11.67 -10.44 -19.26
C ASP A 533 -13.17 -10.70 -19.02
N VAL A 534 -14.05 -10.27 -19.92
CA VAL A 534 -15.49 -10.60 -19.89
C VAL A 534 -15.72 -12.10 -20.08
N LYS A 535 -15.06 -12.73 -21.06
CA LYS A 535 -15.12 -14.18 -21.30
C LYS A 535 -14.61 -14.98 -20.10
N ASP A 536 -13.50 -14.55 -19.49
CA ASP A 536 -12.95 -15.16 -18.28
C ASP A 536 -13.97 -15.09 -17.13
N CYS A 537 -14.61 -13.93 -16.93
CA CYS A 537 -15.61 -13.75 -15.88
C CYS A 537 -16.86 -14.63 -16.10
N LYS A 538 -17.33 -14.72 -17.35
CA LYS A 538 -18.45 -15.59 -17.72
C LYS A 538 -18.09 -17.06 -17.47
N TYR A 539 -16.93 -17.50 -17.95
CA TYR A 539 -16.47 -18.88 -17.80
C TYR A 539 -16.33 -19.28 -16.33
N ALA A 540 -15.72 -18.43 -15.49
CA ALA A 540 -15.64 -18.67 -14.05
C ALA A 540 -17.03 -18.78 -13.40
N THR A 541 -17.99 -17.95 -13.82
CA THR A 541 -19.36 -17.99 -13.32
C THR A 541 -20.03 -19.33 -13.67
N GLU A 542 -19.96 -19.76 -14.93
CA GLU A 542 -20.55 -21.01 -15.39
C GLU A 542 -19.92 -22.23 -14.70
N GLU A 543 -18.58 -22.25 -14.59
CA GLU A 543 -17.85 -23.31 -13.89
C GLU A 543 -18.22 -23.38 -12.40
N ALA A 544 -18.37 -22.23 -11.73
CA ALA A 544 -18.80 -22.21 -10.34
C ALA A 544 -20.21 -22.80 -10.18
N LEU A 545 -21.15 -22.39 -11.05
CA LEU A 545 -22.54 -22.88 -11.05
C LEU A 545 -22.65 -24.37 -11.42
N ASN A 546 -21.69 -24.91 -12.18
CA ASN A 546 -21.61 -26.32 -12.53
C ASN A 546 -21.10 -27.17 -11.36
N LYS A 547 -20.06 -26.70 -10.66
CA LYS A 547 -19.30 -27.50 -9.69
C LYS A 547 -19.78 -27.39 -8.24
N TYR A 548 -20.40 -26.27 -7.87
CA TYR A 548 -20.74 -25.97 -6.47
C TYR A 548 -22.26 -25.84 -6.26
N PRO A 549 -22.78 -26.02 -5.03
CA PRO A 549 -24.22 -25.92 -4.73
C PRO A 549 -24.69 -24.45 -4.76
N LEU A 550 -24.74 -23.87 -5.95
CA LEU A 550 -25.11 -22.49 -6.21
C LEU A 550 -26.43 -22.42 -6.99
N ASP A 551 -27.24 -21.42 -6.65
CA ASP A 551 -28.57 -21.24 -7.23
C ASP A 551 -28.48 -20.42 -8.52
N ARG A 552 -28.66 -21.12 -9.66
CA ARG A 552 -28.65 -20.53 -11.01
C ARG A 552 -29.72 -19.45 -11.22
N ASN A 553 -30.78 -19.45 -10.42
CA ASN A 553 -31.84 -18.45 -10.52
C ASN A 553 -31.56 -17.20 -9.67
N ARG A 554 -30.48 -17.19 -8.88
CA ARG A 554 -30.08 -16.08 -7.99
C ARG A 554 -28.61 -15.73 -8.15
N VAL A 555 -28.24 -15.34 -9.38
CA VAL A 555 -26.89 -14.87 -9.73
C VAL A 555 -26.91 -13.36 -9.91
N THR A 556 -25.99 -12.66 -9.26
CA THR A 556 -25.90 -11.19 -9.26
C THR A 556 -24.47 -10.73 -9.53
N LEU A 557 -24.33 -9.50 -10.01
CA LEU A 557 -23.04 -8.89 -10.33
C LEU A 557 -22.73 -7.72 -9.39
N THR A 558 -21.49 -7.61 -8.96
CA THR A 558 -20.95 -6.38 -8.36
C THR A 558 -19.53 -6.09 -8.83
N GLY A 559 -19.19 -4.83 -9.03
CA GLY A 559 -17.86 -4.45 -9.48
C GLY A 559 -17.63 -2.94 -9.41
N GLY A 560 -16.38 -2.55 -9.18
CA GLY A 560 -15.97 -1.15 -9.12
C GLY A 560 -14.84 -0.80 -10.09
N SER A 561 -14.81 0.43 -10.62
CA SER A 561 -13.83 0.86 -11.63
C SER A 561 -13.84 -0.08 -12.85
N HIS A 562 -12.72 -0.71 -13.22
CA HIS A 562 -12.67 -1.76 -14.25
C HIS A 562 -13.62 -2.94 -13.96
N GLY A 563 -13.82 -3.29 -12.69
CA GLY A 563 -14.83 -4.28 -12.31
C GLY A 563 -16.24 -3.79 -12.62
N GLY A 564 -16.50 -2.47 -12.50
CA GLY A 564 -17.75 -1.81 -12.90
C GLY A 564 -17.97 -1.85 -14.41
N PHE A 565 -16.90 -1.65 -15.19
CA PHE A 565 -16.87 -1.87 -16.64
C PHE A 565 -17.24 -3.31 -16.98
N LEU A 566 -16.60 -4.29 -16.33
CA LEU A 566 -16.85 -5.71 -16.55
C LEU A 566 -18.28 -6.12 -16.25
N VAL A 567 -18.85 -5.70 -15.11
CA VAL A 567 -20.23 -6.06 -14.79
C VAL A 567 -21.26 -5.38 -15.71
N THR A 568 -20.93 -4.21 -16.26
CA THR A 568 -21.76 -3.56 -17.28
C THR A 568 -21.72 -4.35 -18.60
N HIS A 569 -20.53 -4.81 -19.02
CA HIS A 569 -20.39 -5.69 -20.19
C HIS A 569 -21.10 -7.04 -20.00
N LEU A 570 -20.90 -7.69 -18.85
CA LEU A 570 -21.52 -9.00 -18.54
C LEU A 570 -23.04 -8.92 -18.53
N SER A 571 -23.60 -7.86 -17.93
CA SER A 571 -25.06 -7.67 -17.90
C SER A 571 -25.66 -7.36 -19.27
N GLY A 572 -24.96 -6.58 -20.11
CA GLY A 572 -25.41 -6.29 -21.47
C GLY A 572 -25.30 -7.50 -22.42
N GLN A 573 -24.25 -8.31 -22.29
CA GLN A 573 -24.00 -9.45 -23.20
C GLN A 573 -24.69 -10.75 -22.76
N TYR A 574 -24.95 -10.92 -21.46
CA TYR A 574 -25.58 -12.12 -20.90
C TYR A 574 -26.77 -11.78 -19.97
N PRO A 575 -27.78 -11.05 -20.45
CA PRO A 575 -28.86 -10.49 -19.62
C PRO A 575 -29.71 -11.56 -18.91
N ASP A 576 -29.80 -12.78 -19.47
CA ASP A 576 -30.60 -13.85 -18.86
C ASP A 576 -29.94 -14.49 -17.64
N LEU A 577 -28.59 -14.43 -17.56
CA LEU A 577 -27.82 -15.08 -16.49
C LEU A 577 -27.90 -14.28 -15.18
N TYR A 578 -27.88 -12.95 -15.25
CA TYR A 578 -27.71 -12.08 -14.07
C TYR A 578 -29.02 -11.38 -13.70
N LYS A 579 -29.42 -11.49 -12.42
CA LYS A 579 -30.71 -10.98 -11.93
C LYS A 579 -30.65 -9.59 -11.31
N ALA A 580 -29.46 -9.16 -10.90
CA ALA A 580 -29.20 -7.81 -10.40
C ALA A 580 -27.74 -7.43 -10.66
N VAL A 581 -27.50 -6.13 -10.84
CA VAL A 581 -26.18 -5.56 -11.15
C VAL A 581 -25.95 -4.34 -10.28
N VAL A 582 -24.83 -4.32 -9.56
CA VAL A 582 -24.39 -3.18 -8.75
C VAL A 582 -23.06 -2.68 -9.32
N THR A 583 -23.06 -1.46 -9.88
CA THR A 583 -21.86 -0.86 -10.47
C THR A 583 -21.38 0.31 -9.60
N ARG A 584 -20.09 0.35 -9.30
CA ARG A 584 -19.47 1.42 -8.51
C ARG A 584 -18.39 2.14 -9.32
N ASN A 585 -18.55 3.44 -9.57
CA ASN A 585 -17.60 4.21 -10.39
C ASN A 585 -17.25 3.49 -11.73
N PRO A 586 -18.24 2.99 -12.50
CA PRO A 586 -17.96 2.20 -13.68
C PRO A 586 -17.40 3.06 -14.81
N VAL A 587 -16.56 2.45 -15.65
CA VAL A 587 -16.31 2.97 -17.00
C VAL A 587 -17.41 2.43 -17.91
N THR A 588 -18.21 3.31 -18.50
CA THR A 588 -19.27 2.94 -19.46
C THR A 588 -19.06 3.54 -20.85
N ASP A 589 -18.14 4.49 -20.97
CA ASP A 589 -17.74 5.12 -22.23
C ASP A 589 -16.22 5.39 -22.20
N VAL A 590 -15.47 4.50 -22.84
CA VAL A 590 -14.00 4.58 -22.93
C VAL A 590 -13.56 5.80 -23.74
N ALA A 591 -14.32 6.23 -24.75
CA ALA A 591 -13.97 7.39 -25.54
C ALA A 591 -14.01 8.68 -24.70
N SER A 592 -14.99 8.79 -23.79
CA SER A 592 -15.09 9.92 -22.87
C SER A 592 -13.93 10.01 -21.85
N MET A 593 -13.27 8.88 -21.54
CA MET A 593 -12.20 8.84 -20.55
C MET A 593 -10.98 9.65 -20.97
N TYR A 594 -10.65 9.67 -22.27
CA TYR A 594 -9.44 10.31 -22.80
C TYR A 594 -9.26 11.78 -22.33
N ASN A 595 -10.37 12.52 -22.21
CA ASN A 595 -10.35 13.93 -21.80
C ASN A 595 -10.70 14.16 -20.33
N SER A 596 -11.22 13.16 -19.62
CA SER A 596 -11.82 13.35 -18.28
C SER A 596 -11.07 12.65 -17.15
N THR A 597 -10.21 11.67 -17.47
CA THR A 597 -9.43 10.93 -16.46
C THR A 597 -8.03 11.51 -16.24
N ASP A 598 -7.53 11.33 -15.02
CA ASP A 598 -6.16 11.58 -14.58
C ASP A 598 -5.15 10.50 -15.06
N ILE A 599 -5.64 9.42 -15.67
CA ILE A 599 -4.83 8.32 -16.24
C ILE A 599 -5.14 8.06 -17.73
N ALA A 600 -5.31 9.13 -18.51
CA ALA A 600 -5.77 9.09 -19.91
C ALA A 600 -4.85 8.32 -20.90
N ASP A 601 -3.68 7.90 -20.46
CA ASP A 601 -2.74 7.10 -21.23
C ASP A 601 -3.09 5.59 -21.27
N TRP A 602 -4.02 5.18 -20.40
CA TRP A 602 -4.68 3.87 -20.41
C TRP A 602 -5.95 3.90 -21.24
#